data_AF-A0A238WTX9-F1
#
_entry.id   AF-A0A238WTX9-F1
#
_cell.length_a   1.000
_cell.length_b   1.000
_cell.length_c   1.000
_cell.angle_alpha   90.00
_cell.angle_beta   90.00
_cell.angle_gamma   90.00
#
_symmetry.space_group_name_H-M   'P 1'
#
loop_
_entity.id
_entity.type
_entity.pdbx_description
1 polymer ?
#
loop_
_entity_poly.entity_id
_entity_poly.type
_entity_poly.pdbx_seq_one_letter_code
_entity_poly.pdbx_strand_id
1 'polypeptide(L)'
;MKILRIVFVLISFCAFAKAQNASPTKAADQITFELGLGEHQQINAVEVTFLEVMEDSRCPKDVDCIWAGQAKIKVRIVEKGLKPIEKEVIFDASGKNNILHTSDDVVIKAVHLSPYPKTTTAVHNRVYYLKLQV
;
A
#
# COMPACT_ATOMS: atom_id res chain seq x y z
N MET A 1 -66.06 -24.44 2.67
CA MET A 1 -65.59 -23.93 3.97
C MET A 1 -64.10 -24.27 4.17
N LYS A 2 -63.21 -23.63 3.41
CA LYS A 2 -61.74 -23.79 3.55
C LYS A 2 -61.03 -22.42 3.45
N ILE A 3 -61.78 -21.34 3.67
CA ILE A 3 -61.30 -19.96 3.59
C ILE A 3 -60.86 -19.47 4.99
N LEU A 4 -61.23 -20.21 6.05
CA LEU A 4 -60.90 -19.94 7.46
C LEU A 4 -59.55 -20.56 7.90
N ARG A 5 -58.54 -20.54 7.04
CA ARG A 5 -57.13 -20.85 7.41
C ARG A 5 -56.15 -19.79 6.93
N ILE A 6 -56.65 -18.70 6.36
CA ILE A 6 -55.82 -17.67 5.72
C ILE A 6 -55.49 -16.53 6.71
N VAL A 7 -56.16 -16.46 7.86
CA VAL A 7 -56.04 -15.30 8.79
C VAL A 7 -55.05 -15.52 9.94
N PHE A 8 -54.53 -16.74 10.15
CA PHE A 8 -53.63 -17.02 11.31
C PHE A 8 -52.13 -17.12 10.97
N VAL A 9 -51.72 -16.87 9.71
CA VAL A 9 -50.29 -16.92 9.30
C VAL A 9 -49.71 -15.50 9.08
N LEU A 10 -50.37 -14.47 9.62
CA LEU A 10 -50.01 -13.07 9.39
C LEU A 10 -49.40 -12.35 10.61
N ILE A 11 -48.99 -13.07 11.65
CA ILE A 11 -48.44 -12.46 12.89
C ILE A 11 -47.14 -13.17 13.34
N SER A 12 -46.21 -13.43 12.42
CA SER A 12 -44.86 -13.87 12.81
C SER A 12 -43.83 -13.49 11.75
N PHE A 13 -43.54 -12.20 11.61
CA PHE A 13 -42.23 -11.75 11.12
C PHE A 13 -42.00 -10.28 11.51
N CYS A 14 -41.95 -10.02 12.82
CA CYS A 14 -41.38 -8.78 13.33
C CYS A 14 -39.93 -9.04 13.74
N ALA A 15 -39.06 -8.23 13.13
CA ALA A 15 -37.85 -7.68 13.73
C ALA A 15 -36.50 -8.40 13.51
N PHE A 16 -35.57 -7.56 13.05
CA PHE A 16 -34.11 -7.67 13.06
C PHE A 16 -33.42 -8.51 11.96
N ALA A 17 -33.10 -7.82 10.86
CA ALA A 17 -31.70 -7.80 10.41
C ALA A 17 -31.38 -6.39 9.90
N LYS A 18 -30.51 -5.68 10.61
CA LYS A 18 -30.00 -4.37 10.20
C LYS A 18 -29.33 -4.52 8.84
N ALA A 19 -29.75 -3.69 7.88
CA ALA A 19 -28.97 -3.41 6.69
C ALA A 19 -27.67 -2.74 7.15
N GLN A 20 -26.62 -3.53 7.31
CA GLN A 20 -25.26 -3.00 7.35
C GLN A 20 -24.90 -2.64 5.91
N ASN A 21 -25.38 -1.46 5.51
CA ASN A 21 -24.68 -0.68 4.50
C ASN A 21 -23.33 -0.36 5.13
N ALA A 22 -22.36 -1.26 4.92
CA ALA A 22 -20.96 -0.89 4.95
C ALA A 22 -20.82 0.14 3.83
N SER A 23 -21.09 1.40 4.18
CA SER A 23 -20.56 2.52 3.43
C SER A 23 -19.07 2.20 3.29
N PRO A 24 -18.53 2.09 2.06
CA PRO A 24 -17.09 2.14 1.95
C PRO A 24 -16.75 3.51 2.51
N THR A 25 -16.21 3.53 3.73
CA THR A 25 -15.55 4.71 4.27
C THR A 25 -14.63 5.14 3.15
N LYS A 26 -15.02 6.22 2.48
CA LYS A 26 -14.22 6.84 1.43
C LYS A 26 -12.96 7.24 2.18
N ALA A 27 -11.93 6.39 2.08
CA ALA A 27 -10.60 6.71 2.55
C ALA A 27 -10.34 8.09 1.95
N ALA A 28 -10.04 9.08 2.79
CA ALA A 28 -9.64 10.41 2.33
C ALA A 28 -8.69 10.22 1.14
N ASP A 29 -8.92 10.90 0.01
CA ASP A 29 -8.20 10.69 -1.25
C ASP A 29 -6.69 10.83 -1.00
N GLN A 30 -6.02 9.71 -0.68
CA GLN A 30 -4.59 9.66 -0.45
C GLN A 30 -3.93 9.72 -1.82
N ILE A 31 -3.11 10.75 -2.04
CA ILE A 31 -2.46 10.95 -3.33
C ILE A 31 -1.28 9.98 -3.40
N THR A 32 -1.23 9.17 -4.46
CA THR A 32 -0.15 8.21 -4.68
C THR A 32 0.63 8.54 -5.93
N PHE A 33 1.95 8.37 -5.85
CA PHE A 33 2.87 8.54 -6.97
C PHE A 33 3.63 7.23 -7.20
N GLU A 34 3.94 6.91 -8.46
CA GLU A 34 4.81 5.79 -8.83
C GLU A 34 6.09 6.33 -9.44
N LEU A 35 7.24 5.97 -8.87
CA LEU A 35 8.56 6.40 -9.31
C LEU A 35 9.33 5.19 -9.83
N GLY A 36 9.78 5.23 -11.08
CA GLY A 36 10.74 4.29 -11.61
C GLY A 36 12.12 4.42 -10.95
N LEU A 37 12.97 3.42 -11.15
CA LEU A 37 14.35 3.46 -10.69
C LEU A 37 15.12 4.62 -11.37
N GLY A 38 15.74 5.48 -10.56
CA GLY A 38 16.42 6.70 -11.01
C GLY A 38 15.50 7.92 -11.18
N GLU A 39 14.18 7.75 -11.09
CA GLU A 39 13.22 8.84 -11.20
C GLU A 39 13.04 9.59 -9.88
N HIS A 40 12.50 10.81 -9.98
CA HIS A 40 12.19 11.67 -8.85
C HIS A 40 10.77 12.20 -8.94
N GLN A 41 10.20 12.53 -7.78
CA GLN A 41 8.91 13.18 -7.65
C GLN A 41 9.01 14.36 -6.69
N GLN A 42 8.59 15.53 -7.17
CA GLN A 42 8.41 16.72 -6.35
C GLN A 42 7.07 16.65 -5.63
N ILE A 43 7.09 16.80 -4.30
CA ILE A 43 5.93 16.84 -3.42
C ILE A 43 6.09 18.07 -2.53
N ASN A 44 5.34 19.13 -2.83
CA ASN A 44 5.50 20.45 -2.20
C ASN A 44 6.96 20.96 -2.31
N ALA A 45 7.62 21.20 -1.18
CA ALA A 45 9.01 21.65 -1.10
C ALA A 45 10.04 20.50 -1.05
N VAL A 46 9.59 19.25 -1.13
CA VAL A 46 10.40 18.05 -0.96
C VAL A 46 10.47 17.27 -2.27
N GLU A 47 11.67 16.97 -2.71
CA GLU A 47 11.95 16.06 -3.82
C GLU A 47 12.34 14.69 -3.27
N VAL A 48 11.71 13.62 -3.77
CA VAL A 48 12.09 12.24 -3.45
C VAL A 48 12.60 11.57 -4.72
N THR A 49 13.80 11.00 -4.67
CA THR A 49 14.41 10.23 -5.77
C THR A 49 14.55 8.76 -5.38
N PHE A 50 14.11 7.83 -6.23
CA PHE A 50 14.35 6.40 -6.04
C PHE A 50 15.70 6.02 -6.65
N LEU A 51 16.74 5.83 -5.82
CA LEU A 51 18.11 5.70 -6.30
C LEU A 51 18.46 4.28 -6.77
N GLU A 52 18.29 3.30 -5.89
CA GLU A 52 18.75 1.94 -6.11
C GLU A 52 17.92 0.91 -5.35
N VAL A 53 17.85 -0.30 -5.90
CA VAL A 53 17.45 -1.51 -5.18
C VAL A 53 18.72 -2.22 -4.74
N MET A 54 19.01 -2.15 -3.44
CA MET A 54 20.23 -2.74 -2.87
C MET A 54 20.10 -4.26 -2.75
N GLU A 55 18.91 -4.72 -2.37
CA GLU A 55 18.58 -6.14 -2.23
C GLU A 55 17.08 -6.36 -2.49
N ASP A 56 16.72 -7.45 -3.15
CA ASP A 56 15.33 -7.94 -3.20
C ASP A 56 15.30 -9.46 -3.04
N SER A 57 15.20 -9.90 -1.79
CA SER A 57 15.07 -11.30 -1.37
C SER A 57 13.67 -11.58 -0.82
N ARG A 58 12.66 -10.76 -1.16
CA ARG A 58 11.28 -10.95 -0.69
C ARG A 58 10.76 -12.31 -1.12
N CYS A 59 10.02 -12.96 -0.24
CA CYS A 59 9.38 -14.24 -0.53
C CYS A 59 8.47 -14.11 -1.76
N PRO A 60 8.66 -14.88 -2.83
CA PRO A 60 7.74 -14.86 -3.96
C PRO A 60 6.31 -15.19 -3.55
N LYS A 61 5.33 -14.52 -4.16
CA LYS A 61 3.91 -14.67 -3.76
C LYS A 61 3.30 -16.03 -4.10
N ASP A 62 4.01 -16.85 -4.86
CA ASP A 62 3.61 -18.15 -5.38
C ASP A 62 4.35 -19.32 -4.72
N VAL A 63 5.02 -19.08 -3.58
CA VAL A 63 5.70 -20.09 -2.77
C VAL A 63 5.49 -19.86 -1.28
N ASP A 64 5.67 -20.90 -0.47
CA ASP A 64 5.68 -20.81 0.98
C ASP A 64 7.12 -20.72 1.49
N CYS A 65 7.50 -19.57 2.07
CA CYS A 65 8.82 -19.40 2.66
C CYS A 65 8.81 -19.76 4.15
N ILE A 66 9.81 -20.53 4.58
CA ILE A 66 10.04 -20.75 6.02
C ILE A 66 10.53 -19.45 6.69
N TRP A 67 11.28 -18.62 5.94
CA TRP A 67 11.82 -17.34 6.41
C TRP A 67 11.35 -16.23 5.46
N ALA A 68 10.58 -15.26 5.98
CA ALA A 68 10.11 -14.13 5.20
C ALA A 68 11.29 -13.18 4.92
N GLY A 69 11.80 -13.19 3.69
CA GLY A 69 12.84 -12.26 3.25
C GLY A 69 12.32 -10.82 3.08
N GLN A 70 13.19 -9.92 2.64
CA GLN A 70 12.91 -8.49 2.52
C GLN A 70 13.51 -7.88 1.26
N ALA A 71 13.07 -6.68 0.90
CA ALA A 71 13.76 -5.83 -0.05
C ALA A 71 14.28 -4.59 0.66
N LYS A 72 15.46 -4.14 0.25
CA LYS A 72 16.08 -2.92 0.72
C LYS A 72 16.34 -2.02 -0.47
N ILE A 73 15.87 -0.78 -0.37
CA ILE A 73 16.12 0.25 -1.38
C ILE A 73 16.79 1.46 -0.74
N LYS A 74 17.38 2.30 -1.59
CA LYS A 74 17.87 3.62 -1.18
C LYS A 74 17.07 4.70 -1.88
N VAL A 75 16.69 5.72 -1.12
CA VAL A 75 16.01 6.92 -1.63
C VAL A 75 16.79 8.15 -1.23
N ARG A 76 16.80 9.17 -2.09
CA ARG A 76 17.29 10.52 -1.76
C ARG A 76 16.12 11.43 -1.48
N ILE A 77 16.26 12.27 -0.47
CA ILE A 77 15.28 13.29 -0.10
C ILE A 77 15.99 14.63 -0.10
N VAL A 78 15.46 15.59 -0.85
CA VAL A 78 15.96 16.96 -0.93
C VAL A 78 14.84 17.89 -0.53
N GLU A 79 15.11 18.75 0.46
CA GLU A 79 14.18 19.81 0.86
C GLU A 79 14.88 21.16 0.71
N LYS A 80 14.15 22.16 0.20
CA LYS A 80 14.72 23.47 -0.07
C LYS A 80 15.34 24.08 1.19
N GLY A 81 16.64 24.39 1.12
CA GLY A 81 17.38 24.99 2.23
C GLY A 81 17.99 23.99 3.22
N LEU A 82 17.75 22.69 3.05
CA LEU A 82 18.38 21.63 3.80
C LEU A 82 19.40 20.88 2.94
N LYS A 83 20.32 20.16 3.60
CA LYS A 83 21.24 19.26 2.91
C LYS A 83 20.48 18.01 2.44
N PRO A 84 20.72 17.51 1.21
CA PRO A 84 20.19 16.24 0.77
C PRO A 84 20.52 15.11 1.75
N ILE A 85 19.54 14.23 2.00
CA ILE A 85 19.73 13.03 2.81
C ILE A 85 19.40 11.79 1.98
N GLU A 86 20.11 10.69 2.24
CA GLU A 86 19.80 9.39 1.69
C GLU A 86 19.28 8.48 2.81
N LYS A 87 18.23 7.70 2.53
CA LYS A 87 17.62 6.78 3.48
C LYS A 87 17.53 5.38 2.88
N GLU A 88 17.85 4.39 3.70
CA GLU A 88 17.50 3.00 3.42
C GLU A 88 16.05 2.74 3.82
N VAL A 89 15.31 2.05 2.96
CA VAL A 89 13.90 1.70 3.16
C VAL A 89 13.77 0.19 3.02
N ILE A 90 13.12 -0.44 4.00
CA ILE A 90 12.97 -1.90 4.06
C ILE A 90 11.51 -2.27 3.82
N PHE A 91 11.28 -3.16 2.88
CA PHE A 91 9.99 -3.79 2.60
C PHE A 91 10.06 -5.26 3.00
N ASP A 92 9.47 -5.59 4.13
CA ASP A 92 9.37 -6.95 4.66
C ASP A 92 7.89 -7.41 4.71
N ALA A 93 7.65 -8.59 5.27
CA ALA A 93 6.31 -9.16 5.40
C ALA A 93 5.42 -8.43 6.44
N SER A 94 5.95 -7.47 7.21
CA SER A 94 5.13 -6.73 8.18
C SER A 94 4.12 -5.80 7.51
N GLY A 95 4.37 -5.42 6.24
CA GLY A 95 3.54 -4.46 5.52
C GLY A 95 3.54 -3.06 6.13
N LYS A 96 4.51 -2.75 7.01
CA LYS A 96 4.62 -1.44 7.64
C LYS A 96 4.99 -0.39 6.60
N ASN A 97 4.23 0.70 6.57
CA ASN A 97 4.57 1.86 5.75
C ASN A 97 5.87 2.52 6.26
N ASN A 98 6.76 2.85 5.33
CA ASN A 98 8.02 3.50 5.65
C ASN A 98 7.86 5.02 5.52
N ILE A 99 7.95 5.76 6.63
CA ILE A 99 7.87 7.23 6.59
C ILE A 99 9.20 7.78 6.07
N LEU A 100 9.16 8.43 4.91
CA LEU A 100 10.33 9.04 4.30
C LEU A 100 10.56 10.44 4.86
N HIS A 101 9.51 11.23 4.99
CA HIS A 101 9.57 12.61 5.42
C HIS A 101 8.28 13.03 6.12
N THR A 102 8.41 13.90 7.11
CA THR A 102 7.29 14.49 7.85
C THR A 102 7.59 15.97 8.02
N SER A 103 6.68 16.82 7.54
CA SER A 103 6.63 18.25 7.83
C SER A 103 5.23 18.64 8.30
N ASP A 104 5.04 19.92 8.61
CA ASP A 104 3.73 20.44 9.03
C ASP A 104 2.66 20.29 7.94
N ASP A 105 3.08 20.30 6.66
CA ASP A 105 2.17 20.26 5.52
C ASP A 105 2.00 18.85 4.93
N VAL A 106 2.98 17.95 5.11
CA VAL A 106 3.02 16.69 4.35
C VAL A 106 3.71 15.53 5.09
N VAL A 107 3.12 14.33 4.99
CA VAL A 107 3.75 13.08 5.42
C VAL A 107 3.95 12.18 4.21
N ILE A 108 5.19 12.04 3.76
CA ILE A 108 5.53 11.23 2.59
C ILE A 108 5.92 9.83 3.05
N LYS A 109 5.23 8.81 2.55
CA LYS A 109 5.47 7.40 2.87
C LYS A 109 5.85 6.62 1.63
N ALA A 110 6.86 5.76 1.75
CA ALA A 110 7.11 4.67 0.82
C ALA A 110 6.25 3.48 1.24
N VAL A 111 5.23 3.17 0.45
CA VAL A 111 4.21 2.18 0.83
C VAL A 111 4.42 0.84 0.14
N HIS A 112 4.84 0.83 -1.13
CA HIS A 112 5.05 -0.41 -1.89
C HIS A 112 6.26 -0.32 -2.81
N LEU A 113 6.91 -1.46 -3.01
CA LEU A 113 7.92 -1.67 -4.05
C LEU A 113 7.39 -2.71 -5.03
N SER A 114 7.21 -2.29 -6.28
CA SER A 114 6.75 -3.14 -7.38
C SER A 114 7.90 -3.49 -8.33
N PRO A 115 7.86 -4.63 -9.02
CA PRO A 115 6.92 -5.73 -8.79
C PRO A 115 7.21 -6.46 -7.49
N TYR A 116 6.19 -7.10 -6.91
CA TYR A 116 6.41 -8.13 -5.90
C TYR A 116 6.89 -9.42 -6.58
N PRO A 117 7.87 -10.16 -6.02
CA PRO A 117 8.47 -11.31 -6.70
C PRO A 117 7.46 -12.41 -7.04
N LYS A 118 7.69 -13.06 -8.18
CA LYS A 118 7.06 -14.32 -8.62
C LYS A 118 8.13 -15.24 -9.19
N THR A 119 7.97 -16.56 -9.07
CA THR A 119 8.94 -17.53 -9.63
C THR A 119 9.07 -17.43 -11.16
N THR A 120 8.02 -17.00 -11.84
CA THR A 120 7.98 -16.85 -13.31
C THR A 120 8.75 -15.63 -13.83
N THR A 121 9.21 -14.73 -12.97
CA THR A 121 9.87 -13.48 -13.37
C THR A 121 11.27 -13.43 -12.77
N ALA A 122 12.27 -13.66 -13.63
CA ALA A 122 13.67 -13.57 -13.27
C ALA A 122 14.03 -12.17 -12.73
N VAL A 123 14.89 -12.12 -11.73
CA VAL A 123 15.27 -10.87 -11.03
C VAL A 123 15.83 -9.82 -11.99
N HIS A 124 16.66 -10.23 -12.96
CA HIS A 124 17.28 -9.33 -13.94
C HIS A 124 16.28 -8.68 -14.93
N ASN A 125 15.05 -9.20 -15.03
CA ASN A 125 14.01 -8.67 -15.91
C ASN A 125 13.02 -7.75 -15.16
N ARG A 126 13.24 -7.47 -13.88
CA ARG A 126 12.33 -6.64 -13.08
C ARG A 126 12.64 -5.16 -13.29
N VAL A 127 11.63 -4.42 -13.75
CA VAL A 127 11.64 -2.95 -13.74
C VAL A 127 10.95 -2.51 -12.46
N TYR A 128 11.69 -1.86 -11.57
CA TYR A 128 11.19 -1.50 -10.25
C TYR A 128 10.47 -0.16 -10.25
N TYR A 129 9.40 -0.10 -9.46
CA TYR A 129 8.63 1.11 -9.18
C TYR A 129 8.41 1.25 -7.67
N LEU A 130 8.75 2.42 -7.13
CA LEU A 130 8.48 2.81 -5.76
C LEU A 130 7.15 3.56 -5.72
N LYS A 131 6.19 3.06 -4.93
CA LYS A 131 4.93 3.77 -4.67
C LYS A 131 5.08 4.66 -3.45
N LEU A 132 4.92 5.96 -3.66
CA LEU A 132 4.80 6.96 -2.61
C LEU A 132 3.33 7.23 -2.31
N GLN A 133 3.06 7.56 -1.05
CA GLN A 133 1.75 7.99 -0.58
C GLN A 133 1.89 9.22 0.30
N VAL A 134 1.01 10.18 0.08
CA VAL A 134 0.89 11.43 0.82
C VAL A 134 -0.47 11.51 1.50
#